data_AF-S2R8V5-F1
#
_entry.id   AF-S2R8V5-F1
#
_cell.length_a   1.000
_cell.length_b   1.000
_cell.length_c   1.000
_cell.angle_alpha   90.00
_cell.angle_beta   90.00
_cell.angle_gamma   90.00
#
_symmetry.space_group_name_H-M   'P 1'
#
loop_
_entity.id
_entity.type
_entity.pdbx_description
1 polymer ?
#
loop_
_entity_poly.entity_id
_entity_poly.type
_entity_poly.pdbx_seq_one_letter_code
_entity_poly.pdbx_strand_id
1 'polypeptide(L)' 'MKEQALAPKYDHKAVEAGRYQEWLDEDVFKPSGDQKAKPYSIVIPPPNVTGKLHMGH' A
#
# COMPACT_ATOMS: atom_id res chain seq x y z
N MET A 1 11.82 -11.07 -25.02
CA MET A 1 11.48 -10.04 -24.01
C MET A 1 11.28 -8.73 -24.77
N LYS A 2 10.09 -8.13 -24.76
CA LYS A 2 9.92 -6.78 -25.33
C LYS A 2 10.37 -5.79 -24.26
N GLU A 3 11.37 -4.98 -24.58
CA GLU A 3 11.79 -3.87 -23.73
C GLU A 3 10.66 -2.83 -23.75
N GLN A 4 9.97 -2.68 -22.64
CA GLN A 4 8.87 -1.73 -22.52
C GLN A 4 9.48 -0.37 -22.14
N ALA A 5 9.55 0.54 -23.09
CA ALA A 5 10.03 1.89 -22.84
C ALA A 5 9.07 2.61 -21.87
N LEU A 6 9.62 3.16 -20.79
CA LEU A 6 8.87 3.96 -19.83
C LEU A 6 8.43 5.27 -20.48
N ALA A 7 7.25 5.77 -20.08
CA ALA A 7 6.80 7.08 -20.51
C ALA A 7 7.79 8.17 -20.04
N PRO A 8 8.07 9.20 -20.86
CA PRO A 8 9.00 10.27 -20.49
C PRO A 8 8.49 11.13 -19.33
N LYS A 9 7.18 11.08 -19.04
CA LYS A 9 6.56 11.74 -17.89
C LYS A 9 5.87 10.71 -17.02
N TYR A 10 6.12 10.79 -15.73
CA TYR A 10 5.46 9.96 -14.72
C TYR A 10 3.99 10.37 -14.54
N ASP A 11 3.10 9.38 -14.53
CA ASP A 11 1.69 9.52 -14.19
C ASP A 11 1.39 8.66 -12.95
N HIS A 12 1.30 9.29 -11.79
CA HIS A 12 1.05 8.60 -10.53
C HIS A 12 -0.33 7.93 -10.51
N LYS A 13 -1.34 8.50 -11.18
CA LYS A 13 -2.70 7.93 -11.19
C LYS A 13 -2.72 6.60 -11.92
N ALA A 14 -2.04 6.52 -13.06
CA ALA A 14 -1.91 5.28 -13.81
C ALA A 14 -1.17 4.18 -13.02
N VAL A 15 -0.22 4.58 -12.17
CA VAL A 15 0.57 3.67 -11.35
C VAL A 15 -0.17 3.22 -10.07
N GLU A 16 -0.97 4.10 -9.48
CA GLU A 16 -1.76 3.82 -8.27
C GLU A 16 -3.07 3.09 -8.59
N ALA A 17 -3.60 3.24 -9.81
CA ALA A 17 -4.86 2.63 -10.22
C ALA A 17 -4.83 1.11 -10.05
N GLY A 18 -5.83 0.56 -9.34
CA GLY A 18 -6.00 -0.88 -9.12
C GLY A 18 -5.07 -1.49 -8.09
N ARG A 19 -3.90 -0.90 -7.81
CA ARG A 19 -2.86 -1.49 -6.95
C ARG A 19 -3.33 -1.78 -5.53
N TYR A 20 -4.11 -0.87 -4.92
CA TYR A 20 -4.64 -1.11 -3.59
C TYR A 20 -5.61 -2.30 -3.56
N GLN A 21 -6.44 -2.46 -4.60
CA GLN A 21 -7.35 -3.60 -4.70
C GLN A 21 -6.58 -4.90 -4.91
N GLU A 22 -5.57 -4.91 -5.78
CA GLU A 22 -4.67 -6.05 -5.98
C GLU A 22 -4.04 -6.51 -4.65
N TRP A 23 -3.55 -5.57 -3.84
CA TRP A 23 -3.03 -5.86 -2.50
C TRP A 23 -4.06 -6.45 -1.54
N LEU A 24 -5.30 -5.98 -1.60
CA LEU A 24 -6.39 -6.59 -0.81
C LEU A 24 -6.70 -8.00 -1.29
N ASP A 25 -6.79 -8.21 -2.60
CA ASP A 25 -7.11 -9.50 -3.22
C ASP A 25 -6.01 -10.54 -2.95
N GLU A 26 -4.76 -10.10 -2.87
CA GLU A 26 -3.59 -10.92 -2.55
C GLU A 26 -3.32 -11.06 -1.03
N ASP A 27 -4.16 -10.50 -0.17
CA ASP A 27 -4.02 -10.57 1.29
C ASP A 27 -2.67 -10.00 1.81
N VAL A 28 -2.02 -9.06 1.11
CA VAL A 28 -0.63 -8.64 1.40
C VAL A 28 -0.45 -7.97 2.77
N PHE A 29 -1.53 -7.41 3.33
CA PHE A 29 -1.53 -6.77 4.65
C PHE A 29 -1.73 -7.76 5.79
N LYS A 30 -2.07 -9.01 5.49
CA LYS A 30 -2.33 -10.03 6.48
C LYS A 30 -1.01 -10.53 7.09
N PRO A 31 -0.95 -10.73 8.42
CA PRO A 31 0.21 -11.38 9.03
C PRO A 31 0.43 -12.76 8.42
N SER A 32 1.69 -13.09 8.10
CA SER A 32 2.04 -14.34 7.43
C SER A 32 1.69 -15.60 8.24
N GLY A 33 1.57 -15.49 9.56
CA GLY A 33 1.35 -16.62 10.47
C GLY A 33 2.56 -17.55 10.64
N ASP A 34 3.68 -17.24 9.98
CA ASP A 34 4.91 -18.03 10.07
C ASP A 34 5.58 -17.83 11.44
N GLN A 35 5.60 -18.88 12.25
CA GLN A 35 6.22 -18.88 13.58
C GLN A 35 7.75 -18.78 13.54
N LYS A 36 8.38 -19.01 12.38
CA LYS A 36 9.83 -18.86 12.21
C LYS A 36 10.23 -17.44 11.80
N ALA A 37 9.29 -16.63 11.32
CA ALA A 37 9.55 -15.26 10.94
C ALA A 37 9.86 -14.41 12.18
N LYS A 38 10.76 -13.43 12.04
CA LYS A 38 11.02 -12.46 13.11
C LYS A 38 9.81 -11.51 13.21
N PRO A 39 9.10 -11.44 14.35
CA PRO A 39 7.93 -10.60 14.48
C PRO A 39 8.32 -9.11 14.39
N TYR A 40 7.49 -8.35 13.69
CA TYR A 40 7.58 -6.89 13.59
C TYR A 40 6.17 -6.32 13.69
N SER A 41 6.03 -5.24 14.46
CA SER A 41 4.78 -4.51 14.60
C SER A 41 5.07 -3.01 14.64
N ILE A 42 4.25 -2.25 13.93
CA ILE A 42 4.25 -0.79 13.95
C ILE A 42 2.81 -0.34 14.16
N VAL A 43 2.61 0.58 15.10
CA VAL A 43 1.29 1.11 15.44
C VAL A 43 1.27 2.60 15.12
N ILE A 44 0.29 3.01 14.34
CA ILE A 44 -0.03 4.43 14.11
C ILE A 44 -1.18 4.78 15.07
N PRO A 45 -1.12 5.91 15.80
CA PRO A 45 -2.21 6.32 16.68
C PRO A 45 -3.54 6.38 15.91
N PRO A 46 -4.64 5.86 16.46
CA PRO A 46 -5.93 5.91 15.79
C PRO A 46 -6.36 7.36 15.58
N PRO A 47 -6.87 7.72 14.38
CA PRO A 47 -7.31 9.08 14.11
C PRO A 47 -8.58 9.42 14.89
N ASN A 48 -8.73 10.69 15.27
CA ASN A 48 -10.01 11.18 15.80
C ASN A 48 -11.05 11.24 14.67
N VAL A 49 -12.29 10.80 14.94
CA VAL A 49 -13.37 10.75 13.93
C VAL A 49 -14.00 12.14 13.76
N THR A 50 -13.26 13.07 13.15
CA THR A 50 -13.67 14.48 12.95
C THR A 50 -14.10 14.79 11.52
N GLY A 51 -14.15 13.79 10.64
CA GLY A 51 -14.75 13.87 9.30
C GLY A 51 -13.78 13.59 8.16
N LYS A 52 -12.70 14.38 8.03
CA LYS A 52 -11.73 14.23 6.93
C LYS A 52 -10.29 14.24 7.45
N LEU A 53 -9.44 13.48 6.77
CA LEU A 53 -8.00 13.52 6.98
C LEU A 53 -7.44 14.89 6.53
N HIS A 54 -6.32 15.27 7.14
CA HIS A 54 -5.57 16.48 6.84
C HIS A 54 -4.09 16.14 6.68
N MET A 55 -3.27 17.05 6.16
CA MET A 55 -1.84 16.80 5.87
C MET A 55 -1.00 16.31 7.06
N GLY A 56 -1.43 16.53 8.31
CA GLY A 56 -0.78 15.98 9.51
C GLY A 56 -1.23 14.57 9.93
N HIS A 57 -2.21 13.97 9.24
CA HIS A 57 -2.46 12.53 9.30
C HIS A 57 -1.54 11.87 8.27
#